data_AF-A0A1F7U9K3-F1
#
_entry.id   AF-A0A1F7U9K3-F1
#
_cell.length_a   1.000
_cell.length_b   1.000
_cell.length_c   1.000
_cell.angle_alpha   90.00
_cell.angle_beta   90.00
_cell.angle_gamma   90.00
#
_symmetry.space_group_name_H-M   'P 1'
#
loop_
_entity.id
_entity.type
_entity.pdbx_description
1 polymer ?
#
loop_
_entity_poly.entity_id
_entity_poly.type
_entity_poly.pdbx_seq_one_letter_code
_entity_poly.pdbx_strand_id
1 'polypeptide(L)' 'MENINYNVLKLLQKTVDNLWRIEKHYLRDAKGSKCNCPKLLKQMQRDLRRQSEDLRAEVAVHAKSDKLS' A
#
# COMPACT_ATOMS: atom_id res chain seq x y z
N MET A 1 23.91 -5.63 -3.67
CA MET A 1 22.98 -6.77 -3.87
C MET A 1 21.60 -6.29 -3.49
N GLU A 2 20.70 -6.10 -4.47
CA GLU A 2 19.30 -5.80 -4.18
C GLU A 2 18.60 -7.09 -3.80
N ASN A 3 18.23 -7.22 -2.53
CA ASN A 3 17.37 -8.32 -2.11
C ASN A 3 15.93 -8.00 -2.58
N ILE A 4 15.60 -8.49 -3.77
CA ILE A 4 14.31 -8.25 -4.44
C ILE A 4 13.15 -8.66 -3.54
N ASN A 5 13.26 -9.77 -2.81
CA ASN A 5 12.22 -10.23 -1.89
C ASN A 5 12.00 -9.26 -0.74
N TYR A 6 13.08 -8.82 -0.11
CA TYR A 6 13.02 -7.83 0.97
C TYR A 6 12.39 -6.53 0.46
N ASN A 7 12.73 -6.10 -0.75
CA ASN A 7 12.17 -4.89 -1.34
C ASN A 7 10.67 -5.01 -1.60
N VAL A 8 10.20 -6.14 -2.15
CA VAL A 8 8.77 -6.40 -2.39
C VAL A 8 8.00 -6.46 -1.06
N LEU A 9 8.51 -7.17 -0.05
CA LEU A 9 7.89 -7.23 1.28
C LEU A 9 7.84 -5.85 1.95
N LYS A 10 8.93 -5.09 1.89
CA LYS A 10 9.00 -3.73 2.44
C LYS A 10 8.06 -2.78 1.73
N LEU A 11 7.92 -2.91 0.41
CA LEU A 11 6.99 -2.11 -0.37
C LEU A 11 5.53 -2.47 0.01
N LEU A 12 5.21 -3.77 0.11
CA LEU A 12 3.90 -4.22 0.58
C LEU A 12 3.57 -3.66 1.98
N GLN A 13 4.51 -3.76 2.92
CA GLN A 13 4.33 -3.22 4.27
C GLN A 13 4.02 -1.72 4.25
N LYS A 14 4.79 -0.92 3.49
CA LYS A 14 4.57 0.52 3.36
C LYS A 14 3.23 0.85 2.71
N THR A 15 2.85 0.11 1.66
CA THR A 15 1.57 0.30 0.95
C THR A 15 0.39 0.06 1.88
N VAL A 16 0.42 -1.03 2.65
CA VAL A 16 -0.64 -1.36 3.61
C VAL A 16 -0.70 -0.37 4.78
N ASP A 17 0.45 0.06 5.31
CA ASP A 17 0.51 1.09 6.35
C ASP A 17 -0.07 2.44 5.87
N ASN A 18 0.33 2.89 4.67
CA ASN A 18 -0.23 4.11 4.06
C ASN A 18 -1.74 4.01 3.85
N LEU A 19 -2.23 2.87 3.35
CA LEU A 19 -3.66 2.63 3.17
C LEU A 19 -4.40 2.73 4.52
N TRP A 20 -3.88 2.08 5.56
CA TRP A 20 -4.46 2.13 6.89
C TRP A 20 -4.52 3.57 7.44
N ARG A 21 -3.45 4.35 7.29
CA ARG A 21 -3.43 5.76 7.73
C ARG A 21 -4.47 6.61 7.00
N ILE A 22 -4.64 6.42 5.70
CA ILE A 22 -5.68 7.12 4.92
C ILE A 22 -7.08 6.77 5.45
N GLU A 23 -7.33 5.49 5.69
CA GLU A 23 -8.63 4.98 6.13
C GLU A 23 -8.99 5.38 7.55
N LYS A 24 -8.02 5.37 8.46
CA LYS A 24 -8.26 5.63 9.88
C LYS A 24 -8.13 7.10 10.26
N HIS A 25 -7.27 7.84 9.58
CA HIS A 25 -6.90 9.21 10.00
C HIS A 25 -7.15 10.22 8.88
N TYR A 26 -6.46 10.10 7.74
CA TYR A 26 -6.35 11.24 6.82
C TYR A 26 -7.68 11.62 6.16
N LEU A 27 -8.53 10.65 5.82
CA LEU A 27 -9.86 10.95 5.26
C LEU A 27 -10.77 11.65 6.28
N ARG A 28 -10.66 11.31 7.56
CA ARG A 28 -11.41 11.96 8.63
C ARG A 28 -10.94 13.40 8.78
N ASP A 29 -9.64 13.60 8.88
CA ASP A 29 -9.05 14.91 9.15
C ASP A 29 -9.25 15.85 7.94
N ALA A 30 -9.25 15.31 6.72
CA ALA A 30 -9.51 16.08 5.50
C ALA A 30 -10.95 16.59 5.35
N LYS A 31 -11.95 16.00 6.03
CA LYS A 31 -13.36 16.47 5.92
C LYS A 31 -13.57 17.89 6.43
N GLY A 32 -12.76 18.34 7.39
CA GLY A 32 -12.81 19.72 7.91
C GLY A 32 -11.95 20.71 7.11
N SER A 33 -11.20 20.24 6.11
CA SER A 33 -10.29 21.07 5.34
C SER A 33 -11.01 21.76 4.16
N LYS A 34 -10.62 23.00 3.86
CA LYS A 34 -11.15 23.76 2.69
C LYS A 34 -10.50 23.34 1.35
N CYS A 35 -9.70 22.27 1.33
CA CYS A 35 -8.99 21.79 0.14
C CYS A 35 -9.68 20.58 -0.50
N ASN A 36 -9.35 20.30 -1.75
CA ASN A 36 -9.78 19.08 -2.47
C ASN A 36 -9.11 17.78 -1.96
N CYS A 37 -8.54 17.82 -0.76
CA CYS A 37 -7.82 16.73 -0.13
C CYS A 37 -8.65 15.44 0.02
N PRO A 38 -9.96 15.47 0.37
CA PRO A 38 -10.77 14.24 0.45
C PRO A 38 -10.86 13.49 -0.89
N LYS A 39 -10.92 14.21 -2.02
CA LYS A 39 -11.00 13.59 -3.35
C LYS A 39 -9.67 12.89 -3.70
N LEU A 40 -8.55 13.58 -3.46
CA LEU A 40 -7.22 13.03 -3.68
C LEU A 40 -6.96 11.79 -2.80
N LEU A 41 -7.27 11.88 -1.50
CA LEU A 41 -7.09 10.78 -0.55
C LEU A 41 -7.94 9.55 -0.91
N LYS A 42 -9.17 9.75 -1.41
CA LYS A 42 -10.00 8.65 -1.93
C LYS A 42 -9.40 8.00 -3.18
N GLN A 43 -8.79 8.78 -4.06
CA GLN A 43 -8.08 8.24 -5.22
C GLN A 43 -6.87 7.42 -4.77
N MET A 44 -6.03 7.97 -3.90
CA MET A 44 -4.88 7.28 -3.32
C MET A 44 -5.29 5.98 -2.61
N GLN A 45 -6.40 5.99 -1.87
CA GLN A 45 -6.93 4.79 -1.21
C GLN A 45 -7.22 3.66 -2.21
N ARG A 46 -7.86 3.99 -3.34
CA ARG A 46 -8.16 2.99 -4.40
C ARG A 46 -6.88 2.44 -5.02
N ASP A 47 -5.95 3.32 -5.34
CA ASP A 47 -4.69 2.94 -5.98
C ASP A 47 -3.84 2.06 -5.04
N LEU A 48 -3.74 2.43 -3.76
CA LEU A 48 -3.03 1.64 -2.75
C LEU A 48 -3.67 0.28 -2.49
N ARG A 49 -5.02 0.17 -2.54
CA ARG A 49 -5.72 -1.12 -2.43
C ARG A 49 -5.30 -2.05 -3.57
N ARG A 50 -5.41 -1.59 -4.81
CA ARG A 50 -4.98 -2.35 -5.99
C ARG A 50 -3.50 -2.75 -5.90
N GLN A 51 -2.62 -1.80 -5.59
CA GLN A 51 -1.18 -2.07 -5.44
C GLN A 51 -0.90 -3.09 -4.34
N SER A 52 -1.65 -3.08 -3.23
CA SER A 52 -1.48 -4.05 -2.16
C SER A 52 -1.88 -5.47 -2.58
N GLU A 53 -2.88 -5.61 -3.45
CA GLU A 53 -3.30 -6.90 -4.01
C GLU A 53 -2.25 -7.44 -4.97
N ASP A 54 -1.74 -6.60 -5.88
CA ASP A 54 -0.67 -6.93 -6.82
C ASP A 54 0.60 -7.38 -6.06
N LEU A 55 1.00 -6.64 -5.03
CA LEU A 55 2.17 -6.98 -4.21
C LEU A 55 1.96 -8.26 -3.38
N ARG A 56 0.75 -8.54 -2.90
CA ARG A 56 0.44 -9.81 -2.22
C ARG A 56 0.56 -10.99 -3.18
N ALA A 57 0.10 -10.84 -4.42
CA ALA A 57 0.25 -11.86 -5.45
C ALA A 57 1.74 -12.13 -5.73
N GLU A 58 2.56 -11.09 -5.86
CA GLU A 58 4.00 -11.22 -6.09
C GLU A 58 4.71 -11.94 -4.92
N VAL A 59 4.41 -11.54 -3.68
CA VAL A 59 4.94 -12.23 -2.48
C VAL A 59 4.54 -13.71 -2.48
N ALA A 60 3.31 -14.04 -2.86
CA ALA A 60 2.87 -15.44 -2.92
C ALA A 60 3.60 -16.23 -4.01
N VAL A 61 3.91 -15.63 -5.16
CA VAL A 61 4.73 -16.24 -6.21
C VAL A 61 6.15 -16.50 -5.70
N HIS A 62 6.75 -15.53 -5.02
CA HIS A 62 8.10 -15.65 -4.44
C HIS A 62 8.15 -16.74 -3.36
N ALA A 63 7.12 -16.83 -2.52
CA ALA A 63 7.01 -17.86 -1.49
C ALA A 63 6.87 -19.27 -2.06
N LYS A 64 6.14 -19.43 -3.18
CA LYS A 64 5.96 -20.74 -3.85
C LYS A 64 7.19 -21.18 -4.66
N SER A 65 8.06 -20.26 -5.03
CA SER A 65 9.22 -20.54 -5.89
C SER A 65 10.52 -20.77 -5.11
N ASP A 66 10.47 -20.89 -3.78
CA ASP A 66 11.63 -20.93 -2.86
C ASP A 66 12.63 -19.78 -3.05
N LYS A 67 12.24 -18.75 -3.81
CA LYS A 67 13.07 -17.57 -4.05
C LYS A 67 13.18 -16.69 -2.82
N LEU A 68 12.42 -16.95 -1.76
CA LEU A 68 12.50 -16.27 -0.46
C LEU A 68 13.68 -16.74 0.41
N SER A 69 14.44 -17.77 -0.03
CA SER A 69 15.65 -18.25 0.65
C SER A 69 16.89 -17.38 0.39
#